data_AF-A0A8X7BCP3-F1
#
_entry.id   AF-A0A8X7BCP3-F1
#
_cell.length_a   1.000
_cell.length_b   1.000
_cell.length_c   1.000
_cell.angle_alpha   90.00
_cell.angle_beta   90.00
_cell.angle_gamma   90.00
#
_symmetry.space_group_name_H-M   'P 1'
#
loop_
_entity.id
_entity.type
_entity.pdbx_description
1 polymer ?
#
loop_
_entity_poly.entity_id
_entity_poly.type
_entity_poly.pdbx_seq_one_letter_code
_entity_poly.pdbx_strand_id
1 'polypeptide(L)'
;MGTRLRLLKAHLKGQILSDGKCLSGKNRLTEHEIDNLQSYYGSAIRRNHSSVQNMRQAIWAIFLNKLSTDEYPQHGFCFIGEDSWCGFKKAEASDKSYKHKNSLPVAVVEAMRPIFRDLSHPDLLKNCLQGKTQNPNESFHNVIWSRVPKATFAQIETLSLGVYDAICSFNDRNVSKLKMLQKLGVEPGEFSVSVMKLLDRERLMKAIYTFSGRSKKIRKDKRRKRKKEEDNIKKNKVKTGYRAGSF
;
A
#
# COMPACT_ATOMS: atom_id res chain seq x y z
N MET A 1 -1.74 2.80 -6.87
CA MET A 1 -2.63 3.98 -7.01
C MET A 1 -1.90 5.29 -6.72
N GLY A 2 -1.68 5.68 -5.46
CA GLY A 2 -1.22 7.04 -5.14
C GLY A 2 0.11 7.47 -5.77
N THR A 3 1.12 6.61 -5.81
CA THR A 3 2.39 6.93 -6.51
C THR A 3 2.17 7.20 -8.00
N ARG A 4 1.39 6.37 -8.70
CA ARG A 4 1.10 6.56 -10.14
C ARG A 4 0.36 7.88 -10.38
N LEU A 5 -0.59 8.24 -9.53
CA LEU A 5 -1.31 9.52 -9.63
C LEU A 5 -0.40 10.73 -9.38
N ARG A 6 0.54 10.64 -8.42
CA ARG A 6 1.54 11.70 -8.20
C ARG A 6 2.51 11.84 -9.37
N LEU A 7 2.93 10.73 -9.96
CA LEU A 7 3.76 10.74 -11.17
C LEU A 7 3.01 11.34 -12.36
N LEU A 8 1.75 10.96 -12.57
CA LEU A 8 0.89 11.58 -13.58
C LEU A 8 0.79 13.10 -13.38
N LYS A 9 0.56 13.53 -12.13
CA LYS A 9 0.50 14.94 -11.76
C LYS A 9 1.82 15.68 -12.01
N ALA A 10 2.96 15.04 -11.76
CA ALA A 10 4.26 15.61 -12.06
C ALA A 10 4.52 15.70 -13.58
N HIS A 11 4.14 14.66 -14.33
CA HIS A 11 4.31 14.58 -15.78
C HIS A 11 3.45 15.61 -16.52
N LEU A 12 2.19 15.80 -16.11
CA LEU A 12 1.27 16.75 -16.71
C LEU A 12 1.34 18.16 -16.08
N LYS A 13 2.42 18.46 -15.33
CA LYS A 13 2.56 19.75 -14.67
C LYS A 13 2.70 20.86 -15.72
N GLY A 14 1.81 21.86 -15.65
CA GLY A 14 1.80 22.99 -16.59
C GLY A 14 1.08 22.72 -17.91
N GLN A 15 0.66 21.47 -18.17
CA GLN A 15 -0.15 21.15 -19.33
C GLN A 15 -1.62 21.48 -19.07
N ILE A 16 -2.28 22.03 -20.10
CA ILE A 16 -3.69 22.37 -20.09
C ILE A 16 -4.48 21.17 -20.62
N LEU A 17 -5.52 20.77 -19.87
CA LEU A 17 -6.42 19.70 -20.30
C LEU A 17 -7.50 20.25 -21.25
N SER A 18 -8.34 19.37 -21.80
CA SER A 18 -9.42 19.73 -22.73
C SER A 18 -10.41 20.77 -22.20
N ASP A 19 -10.50 20.96 -20.89
CA ASP A 19 -11.35 21.97 -20.24
C ASP A 19 -10.63 23.31 -19.97
N GLY A 20 -9.48 23.54 -20.61
CA GLY A 20 -8.75 24.80 -20.53
C GLY A 20 -8.02 25.03 -19.20
N LYS A 21 -7.92 24.01 -18.33
CA LYS A 21 -7.31 24.12 -17.00
C LYS A 21 -6.29 23.01 -16.73
N CYS A 22 -5.35 23.23 -15.83
CA CYS A 22 -4.33 22.25 -15.42
C CYS A 22 -4.89 21.10 -14.57
N LEU A 23 -4.29 19.89 -14.64
CA LEU A 23 -4.73 18.69 -13.91
C LEU A 23 -4.95 18.91 -12.39
N SER A 24 -4.08 19.70 -11.77
CA SER A 24 -4.14 20.01 -10.33
C SER A 24 -4.67 21.42 -10.06
N GLY A 25 -5.32 21.60 -8.92
CA GLY A 25 -5.87 22.89 -8.50
C GLY A 25 -7.02 22.70 -7.51
N LYS A 26 -7.65 23.80 -7.10
CA LYS A 26 -8.88 23.75 -6.28
C LYS A 26 -9.95 22.95 -7.03
N ASN A 27 -10.61 22.03 -6.33
CA ASN A 27 -11.63 21.12 -6.88
C ASN A 27 -11.13 20.22 -8.04
N ARG A 28 -9.82 19.94 -8.10
CA ARG A 28 -9.22 19.01 -9.07
C ARG A 28 -8.35 17.96 -8.35
N LEU A 29 -7.39 17.36 -9.05
CA LEU A 29 -6.53 16.33 -8.47
C LEU A 29 -5.50 16.91 -7.48
N THR A 30 -5.93 17.07 -6.22
CA THR A 30 -5.10 17.53 -5.11
C THR A 30 -4.33 16.38 -4.44
N GLU A 31 -3.30 16.66 -3.64
CA GLU A 31 -2.61 15.61 -2.86
C GLU A 31 -3.56 14.88 -1.91
N HIS A 32 -4.49 15.61 -1.30
CA HIS A 32 -5.50 15.03 -0.41
C HIS A 32 -6.43 14.08 -1.19
N GLU A 33 -6.85 14.48 -2.39
CA GLU A 33 -7.68 13.62 -3.23
C GLU A 33 -6.93 12.36 -3.68
N ILE A 34 -5.64 12.47 -4.01
CA ILE A 34 -4.79 11.31 -4.31
C ILE A 34 -4.72 10.35 -3.11
N ASP A 35 -4.58 10.87 -1.89
CA ASP A 35 -4.57 10.07 -0.67
C ASP A 35 -5.91 9.35 -0.45
N ASN A 36 -7.03 10.03 -0.68
CA ASN A 36 -8.37 9.45 -0.59
C ASN A 36 -8.55 8.31 -1.60
N LEU A 37 -8.20 8.55 -2.86
CA LEU A 37 -8.26 7.53 -3.93
C LEU A 37 -7.38 6.33 -3.64
N GLN A 38 -6.18 6.54 -3.09
CA GLN A 38 -5.31 5.45 -2.65
C GLN A 38 -5.96 4.63 -1.53
N SER A 39 -6.62 5.29 -0.57
CA SER A 39 -7.30 4.64 0.55
C SER A 39 -8.53 3.84 0.09
N TYR A 40 -9.33 4.41 -0.82
CA TYR A 40 -10.48 3.74 -1.43
C TYR A 40 -10.05 2.53 -2.25
N TYR A 41 -9.03 2.66 -3.10
CA TYR A 41 -8.48 1.55 -3.87
C TYR A 41 -8.05 0.38 -2.97
N GLY A 42 -7.30 0.67 -1.90
CA GLY A 42 -6.90 -0.37 -0.96
C GLY A 42 -8.10 -1.04 -0.25
N SER A 43 -9.15 -0.28 0.04
CA SER A 43 -10.38 -0.81 0.65
C SER A 43 -11.19 -1.67 -0.32
N ALA A 44 -11.28 -1.26 -1.60
CA ALA A 44 -11.94 -2.04 -2.65
C ALA A 44 -11.32 -3.43 -2.80
N ILE A 45 -9.98 -3.52 -2.76
CA ILE A 45 -9.27 -4.81 -2.79
C ILE A 45 -9.57 -5.64 -1.53
N ARG A 46 -9.35 -5.07 -0.33
CA ARG A 46 -9.48 -5.83 0.93
C ARG A 46 -10.91 -6.36 1.16
N ARG A 47 -11.93 -5.58 0.79
CA ARG A 47 -13.34 -5.97 0.95
C ARG A 47 -13.78 -7.05 -0.04
N ASN A 48 -13.08 -7.20 -1.17
CA ASN A 48 -13.45 -8.10 -2.26
C ASN A 48 -12.37 -9.15 -2.56
N HIS A 49 -11.51 -9.46 -1.59
CA HIS A 49 -10.31 -10.30 -1.76
C HIS A 49 -10.59 -11.76 -2.18
N SER A 50 -11.86 -12.18 -2.20
CA SER A 50 -12.31 -13.50 -2.67
C SER A 50 -12.67 -13.53 -4.16
N SER A 51 -12.83 -12.38 -4.83
CA SER A 51 -13.27 -12.32 -6.23
C SER A 51 -12.57 -11.22 -7.01
N VAL A 52 -11.84 -11.61 -8.06
CA VAL A 52 -11.20 -10.67 -9.00
C VAL A 52 -12.24 -9.77 -9.67
N GLN A 53 -13.40 -10.34 -10.02
CA GLN A 53 -14.47 -9.58 -10.66
C GLN A 53 -15.03 -8.50 -9.72
N ASN A 54 -15.27 -8.84 -8.46
CA ASN A 54 -15.78 -7.89 -7.47
C ASN A 54 -14.74 -6.81 -7.15
N MET A 55 -13.45 -7.16 -7.09
CA MET A 55 -12.37 -6.17 -6.96
C MET A 55 -12.38 -5.20 -8.14
N ARG A 56 -12.47 -5.71 -9.37
CA ARG A 56 -12.51 -4.88 -10.58
C ARG A 56 -13.71 -3.95 -10.59
N GLN A 57 -14.91 -4.46 -10.31
CA GLN A 57 -16.13 -3.66 -10.21
C GLN A 57 -16.01 -2.58 -9.14
N ALA A 58 -15.54 -2.91 -7.94
CA ALA A 58 -15.35 -1.94 -6.87
C ALA A 58 -14.30 -0.86 -7.20
N ILE A 59 -13.24 -1.21 -7.93
CA ILE A 59 -12.24 -0.24 -8.41
C ILE A 59 -12.86 0.71 -9.44
N TRP A 60 -13.64 0.20 -10.40
CA TRP A 60 -14.33 1.01 -11.38
C TRP A 60 -15.46 1.85 -10.77
N ALA A 61 -16.13 1.37 -9.72
CA ALA A 61 -17.08 2.16 -8.95
C ALA A 61 -16.43 3.42 -8.36
N ILE A 62 -15.18 3.34 -7.86
CA ILE A 62 -14.46 4.54 -7.39
C ILE A 62 -14.26 5.56 -8.52
N PHE A 63 -13.92 5.09 -9.72
CA PHE A 63 -13.75 5.94 -10.90
C PHE A 63 -15.06 6.63 -11.29
N LEU A 64 -16.14 5.86 -11.41
CA LEU A 64 -17.46 6.38 -11.78
C LEU A 64 -18.02 7.36 -10.73
N ASN A 65 -17.85 7.06 -9.44
CA ASN A 65 -18.28 7.95 -8.36
C ASN A 65 -17.59 9.33 -8.43
N LYS A 66 -16.38 9.42 -9.00
CA LYS A 66 -15.67 10.68 -9.19
C LYS A 66 -16.17 11.48 -10.40
N LEU A 67 -16.79 10.80 -11.36
CA LEU A 67 -17.43 11.40 -12.52
C LEU A 67 -18.90 11.78 -12.24
N SER A 68 -19.50 11.17 -11.22
CA SER A 68 -20.92 11.30 -10.86
C SER A 68 -21.30 12.71 -10.41
N THR A 69 -22.41 13.23 -10.95
CA THR A 69 -23.05 14.48 -10.50
C THR A 69 -24.52 14.23 -10.14
N ASP A 70 -25.21 15.25 -9.62
CA ASP A 70 -26.64 15.15 -9.32
C ASP A 70 -27.47 14.97 -10.61
N GLU A 71 -27.05 15.58 -11.72
CA GLU A 71 -27.68 15.46 -13.04
C GLU A 71 -27.35 14.12 -13.72
N TYR A 72 -26.14 13.60 -13.50
CA TYR A 72 -25.65 12.37 -14.11
C TYR A 72 -25.07 11.42 -13.05
N PRO A 73 -25.92 10.73 -12.28
CA PRO A 73 -25.47 9.79 -11.24
C PRO A 73 -24.87 8.52 -11.87
N GLN A 74 -23.62 8.19 -11.51
CA GLN A 74 -22.85 7.07 -12.08
C GLN A 74 -22.54 6.02 -11.00
N HIS A 75 -23.56 5.32 -10.52
CA HIS A 75 -23.45 4.35 -9.41
C HIS A 75 -23.73 2.90 -9.81
N GLY A 76 -23.67 2.55 -11.10
CA GLY A 76 -24.05 1.22 -11.61
C GLY A 76 -23.19 0.05 -11.11
N PHE A 77 -21.95 0.31 -10.67
CA PHE A 77 -21.08 -0.72 -10.08
C PHE A 77 -21.11 -0.75 -8.54
N CYS A 78 -21.95 0.07 -7.91
CA CYS A 78 -22.15 0.06 -6.46
C CYS A 78 -23.24 -0.96 -6.10
N PHE A 79 -22.99 -1.78 -5.08
CA PHE A 79 -24.01 -2.68 -4.54
C PHE A 79 -25.20 -1.89 -4.00
N ILE A 80 -26.41 -2.44 -4.19
CA ILE A 80 -27.68 -1.89 -3.72
C ILE A 80 -27.91 -2.35 -2.28
N GLY A 81 -28.45 -1.47 -1.43
CA GLY A 81 -28.85 -1.80 -0.05
C GLY A 81 -28.35 -0.79 0.98
N GLU A 82 -28.95 -0.83 2.17
CA GLU A 82 -28.64 0.11 3.27
C GLU A 82 -27.23 -0.06 3.84
N ASP A 83 -26.66 -1.25 3.67
CA ASP A 83 -25.28 -1.59 4.02
C ASP A 83 -24.27 -1.23 2.91
N SER A 84 -24.75 -0.63 1.82
CA SER A 84 -23.86 -0.16 0.76
C SER A 84 -22.90 0.88 1.32
N TRP A 85 -21.62 0.70 0.97
CA TRP A 85 -20.60 1.71 1.24
C TRP A 85 -20.78 2.97 0.37
N CYS A 86 -21.62 2.89 -0.66
CA CYS A 86 -21.96 4.03 -1.52
C CYS A 86 -23.09 4.84 -0.89
N GLY A 87 -22.80 6.11 -0.55
CA GLY A 87 -23.79 7.01 0.05
C GLY A 87 -25.02 7.25 -0.83
N PHE A 88 -24.86 7.26 -2.16
CA PHE A 88 -25.98 7.40 -3.10
C PHE A 88 -26.91 6.18 -3.05
N LYS A 89 -26.36 4.96 -3.17
CA LYS A 89 -27.15 3.72 -3.11
C LYS A 89 -27.81 3.50 -1.75
N LYS A 90 -27.16 3.95 -0.68
CA LYS A 90 -27.76 3.94 0.66
C LYS A 90 -28.94 4.92 0.77
N ALA A 91 -28.81 6.11 0.22
CA ALA A 91 -29.88 7.10 0.22
C ALA A 91 -31.05 6.66 -0.67
N GLU A 92 -30.78 6.09 -1.84
CA GLU A 92 -31.76 5.46 -2.74
C GLU A 92 -32.54 4.34 -2.02
N ALA A 93 -31.85 3.47 -1.26
CA ALA A 93 -32.50 2.38 -0.53
C ALA A 93 -33.36 2.85 0.66
N SER A 94 -32.99 3.95 1.32
CA SER A 94 -33.72 4.49 2.47
C SER A 94 -34.62 5.69 2.13
N ASP A 95 -34.92 5.90 0.84
CA ASP A 95 -35.72 7.02 0.31
C ASP A 95 -35.31 8.42 0.83
N LYS A 96 -33.99 8.66 0.87
CA LYS A 96 -33.39 9.93 1.31
C LYS A 96 -32.78 10.68 0.14
N SER A 97 -32.80 12.01 0.22
CA SER A 97 -32.10 12.83 -0.75
C SER A 97 -30.57 12.70 -0.58
N TYR A 98 -29.87 12.59 -1.70
CA TYR A 98 -28.41 12.56 -1.75
C TYR A 98 -27.91 13.69 -2.64
N LYS A 99 -26.91 14.42 -2.15
CA LYS A 99 -26.21 15.45 -2.92
C LYS A 99 -24.78 15.00 -3.20
N HIS A 100 -24.41 14.92 -4.48
CA HIS A 100 -23.07 14.56 -4.89
C HIS A 100 -22.07 15.61 -4.41
N LYS A 101 -20.98 15.12 -3.82
CA LYS A 101 -19.88 15.94 -3.32
C LYS A 101 -18.58 15.38 -3.86
N ASN A 102 -17.61 16.27 -4.10
CA ASN A 102 -16.24 15.89 -4.48
C ASN A 102 -16.15 15.14 -5.82
N SER A 103 -17.05 15.46 -6.77
CA SER A 103 -16.88 15.12 -8.17
C SER A 103 -15.69 15.88 -8.75
N LEU A 104 -15.04 15.27 -9.74
CA LEU A 104 -13.91 15.86 -10.44
C LEU A 104 -14.34 16.19 -11.88
N PRO A 105 -13.78 17.26 -12.49
CA PRO A 105 -14.05 17.56 -13.88
C PRO A 105 -13.73 16.37 -14.79
N VAL A 106 -14.55 16.15 -15.81
CA VAL A 106 -14.39 15.02 -16.76
C VAL A 106 -12.96 14.92 -17.28
N ALA A 107 -12.37 16.05 -17.69
CA ALA A 107 -10.98 16.10 -18.17
C ALA A 107 -9.95 15.53 -17.18
N VAL A 108 -10.13 15.73 -15.86
CA VAL A 108 -9.25 15.18 -14.82
C VAL A 108 -9.45 13.68 -14.70
N VAL A 109 -10.70 13.23 -14.67
CA VAL A 109 -11.03 11.80 -14.50
C VAL A 109 -10.56 11.01 -15.72
N GLU A 110 -10.75 11.54 -16.93
CA GLU A 110 -10.22 10.96 -18.17
C GLU A 110 -8.69 10.83 -18.14
N ALA A 111 -7.97 11.85 -17.68
CA ALA A 111 -6.51 11.77 -17.54
C ALA A 111 -6.07 10.65 -16.56
N MET A 112 -6.91 10.30 -15.59
CA MET A 112 -6.64 9.23 -14.62
C MET A 112 -7.05 7.83 -15.12
N ARG A 113 -7.89 7.74 -16.16
CA ARG A 113 -8.46 6.49 -16.69
C ARG A 113 -7.41 5.42 -16.98
N PRO A 114 -6.24 5.71 -17.60
CA PRO A 114 -5.23 4.70 -17.86
C PRO A 114 -4.72 4.03 -16.57
N ILE A 115 -4.55 4.80 -15.49
CA ILE A 115 -4.10 4.26 -14.21
C ILE A 115 -5.15 3.31 -13.61
N PHE A 116 -6.44 3.67 -13.69
CA PHE A 116 -7.52 2.79 -13.23
C PHE A 116 -7.60 1.51 -14.04
N ARG A 117 -7.49 1.61 -15.37
CA ARG A 117 -7.44 0.46 -16.27
C ARG A 117 -6.33 -0.50 -15.86
N ASP A 118 -5.10 -0.02 -15.77
CA ASP A 118 -3.94 -0.85 -15.44
C ASP A 118 -4.03 -1.46 -14.03
N LEU A 119 -4.54 -0.70 -13.06
CA LEU A 119 -4.71 -1.18 -11.69
C LEU A 119 -5.93 -2.07 -11.49
N SER A 120 -6.82 -2.15 -12.49
CA SER A 120 -7.96 -3.07 -12.52
C SER A 120 -7.70 -4.33 -13.35
N HIS A 121 -6.47 -4.50 -13.85
CA HIS A 121 -6.11 -5.63 -14.70
C HIS A 121 -6.27 -6.97 -13.95
N PRO A 122 -6.98 -7.96 -14.51
CA PRO A 122 -7.24 -9.23 -13.82
C PRO A 122 -5.98 -9.93 -13.32
N ASP A 123 -4.90 -9.96 -14.10
CA ASP A 123 -3.67 -10.63 -13.69
C ASP A 123 -2.97 -9.95 -12.52
N LEU A 124 -3.07 -8.61 -12.42
CA LEU A 124 -2.62 -7.90 -11.24
C LEU A 124 -3.48 -8.28 -10.02
N LEU A 125 -4.80 -8.29 -10.21
CA LEU A 125 -5.77 -8.54 -9.13
C LEU A 125 -5.77 -9.99 -8.64
N LYS A 126 -5.42 -10.98 -9.48
CA LYS A 126 -5.24 -12.38 -9.06
C LYS A 126 -4.22 -12.49 -7.92
N ASN A 127 -3.16 -11.69 -7.94
CA ASN A 127 -2.15 -11.65 -6.88
C ASN A 127 -2.67 -11.07 -5.55
N CYS A 128 -3.82 -10.40 -5.57
CA CYS A 128 -4.49 -9.86 -4.38
C CYS A 128 -5.56 -10.80 -3.82
N LEU A 129 -5.82 -11.95 -4.47
CA LEU A 129 -6.69 -12.98 -3.93
C LEU A 129 -6.18 -13.43 -2.55
N GLN A 130 -7.11 -13.81 -1.67
CA GLN A 130 -6.82 -14.21 -0.29
C GLN A 130 -6.38 -13.05 0.63
N GLY A 131 -6.27 -11.81 0.12
CA GLY A 131 -6.03 -10.62 0.93
C GLY A 131 -4.68 -10.63 1.67
N LYS A 132 -3.73 -11.45 1.20
CA LYS A 132 -2.39 -11.55 1.79
C LYS A 132 -1.65 -10.22 1.65
N THR A 133 -0.86 -9.89 2.66
CA THR A 133 0.00 -8.70 2.65
C THR A 133 1.40 -9.06 2.17
N GLN A 134 2.18 -8.07 1.73
CA GLN A 134 3.59 -8.28 1.39
C GLN A 134 4.48 -8.53 2.63
N ASN A 135 3.94 -8.35 3.84
CA ASN A 135 4.70 -8.39 5.09
C ASN A 135 5.47 -9.71 5.33
N PRO A 136 4.95 -10.91 5.02
CA PRO A 136 5.73 -12.15 5.14
C PRO A 136 6.95 -12.16 4.21
N ASN A 137 6.79 -11.76 2.95
CA ASN A 137 7.89 -11.73 1.98
C ASN A 137 8.92 -10.66 2.36
N GLU A 138 8.49 -9.48 2.78
CA GLU A 138 9.38 -8.44 3.30
C GLU A 138 10.12 -8.90 4.56
N SER A 139 9.44 -9.62 5.46
CA SER A 139 10.05 -10.19 6.65
C SER A 139 11.08 -11.27 6.30
N PHE A 140 10.79 -12.13 5.34
CA PHE A 140 11.72 -13.17 4.88
C PHE A 140 12.95 -12.55 4.21
N HIS A 141 12.75 -11.58 3.31
CA HIS A 141 13.85 -10.85 2.69
C HIS A 141 14.76 -10.19 3.73
N ASN A 142 14.20 -9.60 4.80
CA ASN A 142 15.00 -9.04 5.89
C ASN A 142 15.93 -10.10 6.52
N VAL A 143 15.42 -11.31 6.73
CA VAL A 143 16.21 -12.44 7.26
C VAL A 143 17.34 -12.83 6.30
N ILE A 144 17.11 -12.85 4.98
CA ILE A 144 18.20 -13.07 4.00
C ILE A 144 19.25 -11.96 4.12
N TRP A 145 18.84 -10.70 4.09
CA TRP A 145 19.78 -9.57 4.07
C TRP A 145 20.50 -9.36 5.40
N SER A 146 20.01 -9.91 6.51
CA SER A 146 20.74 -9.93 7.77
C SER A 146 21.88 -10.97 7.78
N ARG A 147 21.87 -11.94 6.86
CA ARG A 147 22.91 -12.97 6.71
C ARG A 147 23.87 -12.61 5.58
N VAL A 148 23.32 -12.16 4.45
CA VAL A 148 24.07 -11.77 3.26
C VAL A 148 23.69 -10.33 2.92
N PRO A 149 24.38 -9.32 3.48
CA PRO A 149 24.03 -7.92 3.26
C PRO A 149 24.11 -7.54 1.78
N LYS A 150 23.11 -6.83 1.27
CA LYS A 150 23.08 -6.35 -0.13
C LYS A 150 24.23 -5.43 -0.51
N ALA A 151 24.81 -4.74 0.47
CA ALA A 151 25.88 -3.77 0.25
C ALA A 151 27.25 -4.44 0.03
N THR A 152 27.35 -5.75 0.26
CA THR A 152 28.60 -6.50 0.19
C THR A 152 28.52 -7.47 -0.97
N PHE A 153 29.60 -7.53 -1.76
CA PHE A 153 29.73 -8.57 -2.77
C PHE A 153 29.82 -9.94 -2.08
N ALA A 154 29.04 -10.91 -2.57
CA ALA A 154 29.09 -12.29 -2.13
C ALA A 154 29.11 -13.20 -3.35
N GLN A 155 29.94 -14.23 -3.31
CA GLN A 155 29.95 -15.28 -4.34
C GLN A 155 28.63 -16.05 -4.30
N ILE A 156 28.30 -16.73 -5.40
CA ILE A 156 27.01 -17.41 -5.57
C ILE A 156 26.81 -18.52 -4.53
N GLU A 157 27.89 -19.19 -4.11
CA GLU A 157 27.90 -20.22 -3.09
C GLU A 157 27.56 -19.64 -1.70
N THR A 158 28.19 -18.51 -1.34
CA THR A 158 27.90 -17.81 -0.08
C THR A 158 26.47 -17.28 -0.05
N LEU A 159 26.00 -16.71 -1.17
CA LEU A 159 24.63 -16.26 -1.31
C LEU A 159 23.65 -17.42 -1.14
N SER A 160 23.92 -18.55 -1.80
CA SER A 160 23.09 -19.75 -1.71
C SER A 160 23.01 -20.27 -0.27
N LEU A 161 24.16 -20.40 0.41
CA LEU A 161 24.22 -20.84 1.81
C LEU A 161 23.43 -19.91 2.73
N GLY A 162 23.60 -18.59 2.58
CA GLY A 162 22.87 -17.61 3.38
C GLY A 162 21.36 -17.62 3.14
N VAL A 163 20.92 -17.89 1.90
CA VAL A 163 19.50 -18.08 1.58
C VAL A 163 18.97 -19.37 2.20
N TYR A 164 19.69 -20.48 2.12
CA TYR A 164 19.29 -21.73 2.77
C TYR A 164 19.18 -21.57 4.30
N ASP A 165 20.15 -20.91 4.92
CA ASP A 165 20.09 -20.60 6.36
C ASP A 165 18.88 -19.71 6.71
N ALA A 166 18.58 -18.71 5.87
CA ALA A 166 17.41 -17.86 6.05
C ALA A 166 16.10 -18.65 5.98
N ILE A 167 15.98 -19.57 5.02
CA ILE A 167 14.80 -20.44 4.86
C ILE A 167 14.62 -21.31 6.09
N CYS A 168 15.68 -22.01 6.53
CA CYS A 168 15.67 -22.86 7.71
C CYS A 168 15.25 -22.08 8.96
N SER A 169 15.90 -20.94 9.24
CA SER A 169 15.53 -20.09 10.37
C SER A 169 14.10 -19.56 10.26
N PHE A 170 13.65 -19.13 9.08
CA PHE A 170 12.35 -18.47 8.93
C PHE A 170 11.19 -19.45 9.11
N ASN A 171 11.27 -20.62 8.47
CA ASN A 171 10.23 -21.64 8.45
C ASN A 171 10.33 -22.59 9.66
N ASP A 172 11.52 -23.13 9.92
CA ASP A 172 11.74 -24.22 10.89
C ASP A 172 12.45 -23.76 12.17
N ARG A 173 12.62 -22.44 12.33
CA ARG A 173 13.26 -21.79 13.49
C ARG A 173 14.76 -22.11 13.59
N ASN A 174 15.47 -21.49 14.52
CA ASN A 174 16.92 -21.67 14.64
C ASN A 174 17.32 -23.05 15.15
N VAL A 175 16.44 -23.73 15.89
CA VAL A 175 16.67 -25.13 16.30
C VAL A 175 16.87 -26.09 15.11
N SER A 176 16.38 -25.76 13.91
CA SER A 176 16.63 -26.56 12.70
C SER A 176 18.11 -26.66 12.34
N LYS A 177 18.91 -25.65 12.70
CA LYS A 177 20.36 -25.63 12.44
C LYS A 177 21.10 -26.74 13.19
N LEU A 178 20.57 -27.19 14.33
CA LEU A 178 21.13 -28.31 15.08
C LEU A 178 21.11 -29.60 14.26
N LYS A 179 20.01 -29.84 13.51
CA LYS A 179 19.91 -30.99 12.60
C LYS A 179 20.89 -30.89 11.43
N MET A 180 21.17 -29.67 10.96
CA MET A 180 22.18 -29.46 9.91
C MET A 180 23.59 -29.77 10.42
N LEU A 181 23.93 -29.33 11.63
CA LEU A 181 25.22 -29.65 12.25
C LEU A 181 25.41 -31.17 12.39
N GLN A 182 24.40 -31.88 12.87
CA GLN A 182 24.45 -33.35 12.98
C GLN A 182 24.69 -34.02 11.62
N LYS A 183 24.00 -33.57 10.57
CA LYS A 183 24.21 -34.09 9.21
C LYS A 183 25.61 -33.81 8.65
N LEU A 184 26.29 -32.78 9.16
CA LEU A 184 27.68 -32.46 8.84
C LEU A 184 28.68 -33.19 9.75
N GLY A 185 28.22 -34.11 10.60
CA GLY A 185 29.07 -34.86 11.54
C GLY A 185 29.44 -34.08 12.80
N VAL A 186 28.76 -32.96 13.09
CA VAL A 186 28.99 -32.13 14.27
C VAL A 186 27.85 -32.34 15.25
N GLU A 187 28.12 -33.05 16.36
CA GLU A 187 27.14 -33.24 17.42
C GLU A 187 26.93 -31.94 18.24
N PRO A 188 25.71 -31.39 18.28
CA PRO A 188 25.45 -30.16 19.01
C PRO A 188 25.50 -30.39 20.53
N GLY A 189 26.41 -29.69 21.22
CA GLY A 189 26.45 -29.66 22.68
C GLY A 189 25.27 -28.92 23.31
N GLU A 190 25.07 -29.11 24.62
CA GLU A 190 23.95 -28.56 25.39
C GLU A 190 23.83 -27.02 25.27
N PHE A 191 24.95 -26.31 25.27
CA PHE A 191 24.97 -24.85 25.10
C PHE A 191 24.47 -24.43 23.70
N SER A 192 24.82 -25.16 22.65
CA SER A 192 24.35 -24.88 21.29
C SER A 192 22.84 -25.04 21.20
N VAL A 193 22.31 -26.12 21.78
CA VAL A 193 20.85 -26.37 21.86
C VAL A 193 20.16 -25.24 22.62
N SER A 194 20.73 -24.83 23.76
CA SER A 194 20.17 -23.78 24.63
C SER A 194 20.14 -22.42 23.93
N VAL A 195 21.22 -22.04 23.25
CA VAL A 195 21.31 -20.78 22.49
C VAL A 195 20.30 -20.75 21.35
N MET A 196 20.18 -21.83 20.57
CA MET A 196 19.21 -21.87 19.46
C MET A 196 17.76 -21.71 19.96
N LYS A 197 17.42 -22.36 21.08
CA LYS A 197 16.11 -22.18 21.74
C LYS A 197 15.89 -20.76 22.25
N LEU A 198 16.93 -20.13 22.82
CA LEU A 198 16.86 -18.75 23.30
C LEU A 198 16.56 -17.77 22.17
N LEU A 199 17.30 -17.87 21.05
CA LEU A 199 17.10 -17.03 19.86
C LEU A 199 15.66 -17.14 19.31
N ASP A 200 15.10 -18.36 19.32
CA ASP A 200 13.72 -18.59 18.90
C ASP A 200 12.70 -17.96 19.85
N ARG A 201 12.94 -18.01 21.16
CA ARG A 201 12.11 -17.32 22.16
C ARG A 201 12.16 -15.81 21.98
N GLU A 202 13.35 -15.23 21.82
CA GLU A 202 13.52 -13.78 21.62
C GLU A 202 12.80 -13.29 20.36
N ARG A 203 12.93 -14.04 19.24
CA ARG A 203 12.20 -13.75 18.01
C ARG A 203 10.69 -13.73 18.24
N LEU A 204 10.17 -14.71 18.96
CA LEU A 204 8.73 -14.81 19.28
C LEU A 204 8.26 -13.66 20.18
N MET A 205 9.02 -13.32 21.22
CA MET A 205 8.72 -12.19 22.11
C MET A 205 8.72 -10.86 21.37
N LYS A 206 9.70 -10.65 20.48
CA LYS A 206 9.75 -9.46 19.62
C LYS A 206 8.56 -9.40 18.67
N ALA A 207 8.17 -10.53 18.08
CA ALA A 207 6.96 -10.61 17.26
C ALA A 207 5.70 -10.22 18.08
N ILE A 208 5.47 -10.84 19.24
CA ILE A 208 4.34 -10.52 20.12
C ILE A 208 4.32 -9.03 20.46
N TYR A 209 5.46 -8.47 20.86
CA TYR A 209 5.57 -7.05 21.18
C TYR A 209 5.21 -6.16 19.97
N THR A 210 5.73 -6.45 18.78
CA THR A 210 5.43 -5.65 17.57
C THR A 210 3.98 -5.76 17.10
N PHE A 211 3.33 -6.88 17.38
CA PHE A 211 1.90 -7.10 17.12
C PHE A 211 0.97 -6.53 18.20
N SER A 212 1.51 -6.18 19.38
CA SER A 212 0.75 -5.55 20.45
C SER A 212 0.06 -4.25 20.02
N GLY A 213 -1.12 -3.99 20.57
CA GLY A 213 -1.88 -2.76 20.29
C GLY A 213 -1.08 -1.49 20.62
N ARG A 214 -0.33 -1.50 21.73
CA ARG A 214 0.53 -0.40 22.16
C ARG A 214 1.61 -0.10 21.12
N SER A 215 2.35 -1.12 20.65
CA SER A 215 3.40 -0.93 19.63
C SER A 215 2.81 -0.45 18.30
N LYS A 216 1.66 -1.00 17.88
CA LYS A 216 0.94 -0.53 16.69
C LYS A 216 0.53 0.94 16.79
N LYS A 217 0.04 1.39 17.95
CA LYS A 217 -0.34 2.80 18.20
C LYS A 217 0.87 3.73 18.11
N ILE A 218 1.96 3.39 18.81
CA ILE A 218 3.22 4.15 18.77
C ILE A 218 3.73 4.30 17.33
N ARG A 219 3.72 3.22 16.55
CA ARG A 219 4.13 3.26 15.13
C ARG A 219 3.24 4.16 14.28
N LYS A 220 1.91 4.11 14.47
CA LYS A 220 0.98 5.00 13.77
C LYS A 220 1.24 6.47 14.11
N ASP A 221 1.48 6.77 15.37
CA ASP A 221 1.72 8.14 15.83
C ASP A 221 3.06 8.69 15.32
N LYS A 222 4.13 7.90 15.36
CA LYS A 222 5.42 8.27 14.74
C LYS A 222 5.27 8.54 13.23
N ARG A 223 4.53 7.69 12.51
CA ARG A 223 4.28 7.88 11.07
C ARG A 223 3.49 9.16 10.78
N ARG A 224 2.49 9.47 11.62
CA ARG A 224 1.70 10.71 11.52
C ARG A 224 2.56 11.94 11.76
N LYS A 225 3.44 11.94 12.77
CA LYS A 225 4.38 13.03 13.04
C LYS A 225 5.30 13.28 11.85
N ARG A 226 5.96 12.23 11.35
CA ARG A 226 6.83 12.32 10.18
C ARG A 226 6.12 12.87 8.94
N LYS A 227 4.89 12.42 8.66
CA LYS A 227 4.09 12.94 7.54
C LYS A 227 3.81 14.45 7.70
N LYS A 228 3.46 14.91 8.90
CA LYS A 228 3.26 16.33 9.18
C LYS A 228 4.54 17.15 8.94
N GLU A 229 5.69 16.64 9.36
CA GLU A 229 6.99 17.28 9.13
C GLU A 229 7.32 17.37 7.63
N GLU A 230 7.16 16.27 6.88
CA GLU A 230 7.37 16.24 5.43
C GLU A 230 6.44 17.21 4.69
N ASP A 231 5.17 17.29 5.10
CA ASP A 231 4.20 18.22 4.53
C ASP A 231 4.56 19.69 4.84
N ASN A 232 5.08 19.98 6.03
CA ASN A 232 5.56 21.31 6.40
C ASN A 232 6.79 21.72 5.59
N ILE A 233 7.75 20.81 5.39
CA ILE A 233 8.93 21.06 4.55
C ILE A 233 8.52 21.39 3.11
N LYS A 234 7.56 20.64 2.54
CA LYS A 234 7.05 20.91 1.19
C LYS A 234 6.36 22.27 1.10
N LYS A 235 5.56 22.66 2.10
CA LYS A 235 4.93 23.99 2.15
C LYS A 235 5.97 25.12 2.22
N ASN A 236 7.03 24.94 2.99
CA ASN A 236 8.10 25.94 3.11
C ASN A 236 8.87 26.10 1.79
N LYS A 237 9.22 25.00 1.10
CA LYS A 237 9.87 25.07 -0.23
C LYS A 237 9.03 25.77 -1.30
N VAL A 238 7.70 25.67 -1.22
CA VAL A 238 6.78 26.39 -2.13
C VAL A 238 6.72 27.89 -1.80
N LYS A 239 6.86 28.27 -0.52
CA LYS A 239 6.91 29.68 -0.10
C LYS A 239 8.23 30.38 -0.43
N THR A 240 9.36 29.66 -0.40
CA THR A 240 10.70 30.19 -0.70
C THR A 240 11.09 30.09 -2.17
N GLY A 241 10.14 29.88 -3.08
CA GLY A 241 10.41 29.88 -4.51
C GLY A 241 10.85 31.28 -4.96
N TYR A 242 12.12 31.40 -5.38
CA TYR A 242 12.70 32.59 -6.00
C TYR A 242 11.69 33.34 -6.87
N ARG A 243 11.43 34.61 -6.54
CA ARG A 243 10.86 35.56 -7.51
C ARG A 243 12.00 36.02 -8.41
N ALA A 244 11.88 35.80 -9.71
CA ALA A 244 12.79 36.44 -10.66
C ALA A 244 12.66 37.97 -10.48
N GLY A 245 13.77 38.65 -10.19
CA GLY A 245 13.81 40.11 -10.01
C GLY A 245 13.66 40.63 -8.58
N SER A 246 14.03 39.87 -7.54
CA SER A 246 14.12 40.39 -6.17
C SER A 246 15.57 40.54 -5.74
N PHE A 247 16.18 41.66 -6.14
CA PHE A 247 17.24 42.37 -5.42
C PHE A 247 16.77 43.81 -5.25
#